data_AF-A0A4Y7KSV9-F1
#
_entry.id   AF-A0A4Y7KSV9-F1
#
_cell.length_a   1.000
_cell.length_b   1.000
_cell.length_c   1.000
_cell.angle_alpha   90.00
_cell.angle_beta   90.00
_cell.angle_gamma   90.00
#
_symmetry.space_group_name_H-M   'P 1'
#
loop_
_entity.id
_entity.type
_entity.pdbx_description
1 polymer ?
#
loop_
_entity_poly.entity_id
_entity_poly.type
_entity_poly.pdbx_seq_one_letter_code
_entity_poly.pdbx_strand_id
1 'polypeptide(L)'
;MKKDDAEEFVMVGFITAQGRDNPEDPSAFVFKECRVFGTDKVYLGRAWRSHSTVFFYKSKLSDVVVPEGWDSWNYAGQEGKITYAEHGCFGQGSDKSQRVDRIKTPTQAMVDKLTSITFVEKEDWIKEQP
;
A
#
# COMPACT_ATOMS: atom_id res chain seq x y z
N MET A 1 24.27 -28.09 -26.81
CA MET A 1 24.38 -28.00 -25.33
C MET A 1 23.83 -26.63 -24.95
N LYS A 2 22.92 -26.60 -23.97
CA LYS A 2 21.83 -25.63 -23.81
C LYS A 2 22.33 -24.18 -23.68
N LYS A 3 21.64 -23.24 -24.35
CA LYS A 3 21.66 -21.83 -23.99
C LYS A 3 20.93 -21.75 -22.66
N ASP A 4 21.61 -21.30 -21.63
CA ASP A 4 20.98 -20.96 -20.37
C ASP A 4 20.08 -19.75 -20.63
N ASP A 5 18.78 -19.96 -20.47
CA ASP A 5 17.78 -18.91 -20.42
C ASP A 5 18.12 -18.05 -19.21
N ALA A 6 18.88 -16.99 -19.42
CA ALA A 6 19.04 -15.95 -18.43
C ALA A 6 17.65 -15.35 -18.19
N GLU A 7 16.99 -15.76 -17.11
CA GLU A 7 15.81 -15.07 -16.62
C GLU A 7 16.20 -13.60 -16.46
N GLU A 8 15.61 -12.76 -17.31
CA GLU A 8 15.69 -11.31 -17.16
C GLU A 8 15.15 -11.00 -15.77
N PHE A 9 16.04 -10.67 -14.84
CA PHE A 9 15.68 -10.31 -13.48
C PHE A 9 14.92 -8.98 -13.56
N VAL A 10 13.62 -9.04 -13.78
CA VAL A 10 12.76 -7.87 -13.77
C VAL A 10 12.75 -7.37 -12.33
N MET A 11 13.50 -6.30 -12.06
CA MET A 11 13.49 -5.63 -10.76
C MET A 11 12.11 -5.04 -10.54
N VAL A 12 11.32 -5.70 -9.68
CA VAL A 12 10.00 -5.21 -9.28
C VAL A 12 10.19 -4.06 -8.28
N GLY A 13 9.57 -2.92 -8.57
CA GLY A 13 9.64 -1.74 -7.71
C GLY A 13 8.67 -1.80 -6.52
N PHE A 14 8.79 -0.83 -5.61
CA PHE A 14 7.84 -0.64 -4.51
C PHE A 14 7.37 0.81 -4.50
N ILE A 15 6.05 1.03 -4.53
CA ILE A 15 5.49 2.39 -4.45
C ILE A 15 5.67 2.98 -3.05
N THR A 16 5.60 2.15 -2.00
CA THR A 16 5.68 2.61 -0.61
C THR A 16 6.63 1.79 0.26
N ALA A 17 7.21 2.45 1.26
CA ALA A 17 8.02 1.84 2.32
C ALA A 17 7.74 2.56 3.64
N GLN A 18 6.55 2.38 4.21
CA GLN A 18 6.10 3.17 5.37
C GLN A 18 6.78 2.68 6.67
N GLY A 19 7.21 3.66 7.47
CA GLY A 19 8.15 3.45 8.58
C GLY A 19 7.57 3.56 9.99
N ARG A 20 6.27 3.31 10.17
CA ARG A 20 5.67 3.34 11.52
C ARG A 20 6.17 2.17 12.35
N ASP A 21 6.66 2.45 13.55
CA ASP A 21 7.29 1.46 14.43
C ASP A 21 6.52 1.21 15.73
N ASN A 22 5.60 2.11 16.11
CA ASN A 22 4.75 1.95 17.28
C ASN A 22 3.24 1.97 16.91
N PRO A 23 2.40 1.10 17.51
CA PRO A 23 0.95 1.12 17.29
C PRO A 23 0.28 2.41 17.79
N GLU A 24 0.90 3.19 18.67
CA GLU A 24 0.35 4.46 19.15
C GLU A 24 0.70 5.65 18.24
N ASP A 25 1.66 5.47 17.32
CA ASP A 25 2.05 6.55 16.38
C ASP A 25 0.86 6.88 15.47
N PRO A 26 0.39 8.15 15.44
CA PRO A 26 -0.76 8.54 14.63
C PRO A 26 -0.35 8.78 13.17
N SER A 27 0.35 7.82 12.55
CA SER A 27 0.89 7.94 11.20
C SER A 27 0.43 6.81 10.27
N ALA A 28 0.29 7.15 8.99
CA ALA A 28 0.00 6.26 7.87
C ALA A 28 0.33 6.97 6.56
N PHE A 29 0.53 6.21 5.48
CA PHE A 29 0.38 6.76 4.13
C PHE A 29 -1.02 6.45 3.61
N VAL A 30 -1.74 7.48 3.16
CA VAL A 30 -3.10 7.34 2.62
C VAL A 30 -3.12 7.91 1.20
N PHE A 31 -3.44 7.06 0.22
CA PHE A 31 -3.62 7.43 -1.17
C PHE A 31 -5.13 7.44 -1.46
N LYS A 32 -5.72 8.63 -1.47
CA LYS A 32 -7.15 8.85 -1.69
C LYS A 32 -7.37 9.34 -3.12
N GLU A 33 -8.16 8.61 -3.90
CA GLU A 33 -8.57 9.00 -5.27
C GLU A 33 -7.38 9.24 -6.22
N CYS A 34 -6.32 8.44 -6.06
CA CYS A 34 -5.08 8.52 -6.83
C CYS A 34 -5.07 7.55 -8.04
N ARG A 35 -4.01 7.61 -8.84
CA ARG A 35 -3.74 6.67 -9.95
C ARG A 35 -2.33 6.09 -9.82
N VAL A 36 -2.23 4.76 -9.82
CA VAL A 36 -0.96 4.01 -9.91
C VAL A 36 -0.86 3.47 -11.33
N PHE A 37 0.18 3.91 -12.06
CA PHE A 37 0.43 3.56 -13.47
C PHE A 37 1.92 3.68 -13.78
N GLY A 38 2.37 3.03 -14.85
CA GLY A 38 3.78 3.02 -15.25
C GLY A 38 4.05 1.98 -16.34
N THR A 39 5.32 1.66 -16.53
CA THR A 39 5.80 0.66 -17.50
C THR A 39 6.23 -0.65 -16.83
N ASP A 40 6.85 -0.56 -15.66
CA ASP A 40 7.43 -1.71 -14.97
C ASP A 40 6.51 -2.25 -13.88
N LYS A 41 6.74 -3.50 -13.48
CA LYS A 41 5.98 -4.16 -12.43
C LYS A 41 6.34 -3.59 -11.05
N VAL A 42 5.33 -3.40 -10.20
CA VAL A 42 5.49 -2.82 -8.87
C VAL A 42 4.61 -3.52 -7.83
N TYR A 43 5.13 -3.60 -6.60
CA TYR A 43 4.32 -3.78 -5.39
C TYR A 43 3.76 -2.42 -4.94
N LEU A 44 2.56 -2.43 -4.36
CA LEU A 44 1.98 -1.27 -3.68
C LEU A 44 2.84 -0.83 -2.48
N GLY A 45 3.52 -1.77 -1.82
CA GLY A 45 4.40 -1.41 -0.72
C GLY A 45 5.15 -2.54 -0.06
N ARG A 46 6.15 -2.16 0.72
CA ARG A 46 6.88 -3.01 1.65
C ARG A 46 6.94 -2.44 3.06
N ALA A 47 7.07 -3.30 4.06
CA ALA A 47 7.14 -2.85 5.45
C ALA A 47 8.56 -2.42 5.82
N TRP A 48 8.79 -1.10 5.90
CA TRP A 48 10.07 -0.61 6.38
C TRP A 48 10.22 -0.79 7.89
N ARG A 49 9.11 -0.72 8.64
CA ARG A 49 9.05 -0.94 10.09
C ARG A 49 7.86 -1.79 10.51
N SER A 50 7.87 -2.22 11.77
CA SER A 50 7.02 -3.29 12.31
C SER A 50 5.53 -2.99 12.33
N HIS A 51 5.13 -1.71 12.32
CA HIS A 51 3.73 -1.26 12.36
C HIS A 51 3.36 -0.46 11.09
N SER A 52 4.06 -0.75 9.99
CA SER A 52 3.86 -0.06 8.71
C SER A 52 2.38 0.02 8.34
N THR A 53 1.88 1.22 8.05
CA THR A 53 0.46 1.45 7.72
C THR A 53 0.33 2.19 6.39
N VAL A 54 -0.28 1.55 5.39
CA VAL A 54 -0.53 2.10 4.05
C VAL A 54 -1.96 1.77 3.62
N PHE A 55 -2.67 2.76 3.10
CA PHE A 55 -4.06 2.62 2.66
C PHE A 55 -4.30 3.25 1.29
N PHE A 56 -4.75 2.44 0.34
CA PHE A 56 -5.25 2.91 -0.96
C PHE A 56 -6.78 2.93 -0.94
N TYR A 57 -7.36 4.11 -1.16
CA TYR A 57 -8.81 4.33 -1.16
C TYR A 57 -9.28 4.92 -2.49
N LYS A 58 -10.29 4.30 -3.11
CA LYS A 58 -10.90 4.73 -4.38
C LYS A 58 -9.89 5.10 -5.47
N SER A 59 -8.76 4.40 -5.50
CA SER A 59 -7.66 4.68 -6.42
C SER A 59 -7.67 3.73 -7.61
N LYS A 60 -7.26 4.23 -8.78
CA LYS A 60 -7.10 3.40 -9.98
C LYS A 60 -5.74 2.71 -9.95
N LEU A 61 -5.73 1.38 -9.99
CA LEU A 61 -4.52 0.55 -10.05
C LEU A 61 -4.42 -0.06 -11.46
N SER A 62 -3.42 0.33 -12.24
CA SER A 62 -3.16 -0.30 -13.53
C SER A 62 -2.49 -1.67 -13.37
N ASP A 63 -2.41 -2.41 -14.46
CA ASP A 63 -1.77 -3.73 -14.59
C ASP A 63 -0.27 -3.77 -14.24
N VAL A 64 0.34 -2.63 -13.88
CA VAL A 64 1.70 -2.58 -13.31
C VAL A 64 1.76 -3.18 -11.91
N VAL A 65 0.65 -3.18 -11.17
CA VAL A 65 0.61 -3.75 -9.82
C VAL A 65 0.66 -5.27 -9.92
N VAL A 66 1.67 -5.87 -9.26
CA VAL A 66 1.81 -7.33 -9.22
C VAL A 66 0.67 -7.98 -8.42
N PRO A 67 0.25 -9.21 -8.74
CA PRO A 67 -0.90 -9.84 -8.10
C PRO A 67 -0.78 -9.98 -6.58
N GLU A 68 0.42 -10.23 -6.05
CA GLU A 68 0.74 -10.30 -4.63
C GLU A 68 0.47 -8.97 -3.91
N GLY A 69 0.68 -7.85 -4.63
CA GLY A 69 0.41 -6.47 -4.23
C GLY A 69 1.31 -5.91 -3.13
N TRP A 70 1.71 -6.71 -2.14
CA TRP A 70 2.42 -6.27 -0.95
C TRP A 70 3.56 -7.21 -0.57
N ASP A 71 4.56 -6.67 0.12
CA ASP A 71 5.70 -7.41 0.66
C ASP A 71 5.89 -7.09 2.14
N SER A 72 5.97 -8.10 3.01
CA SER A 72 6.23 -7.90 4.45
C SER A 72 7.70 -7.64 4.77
N TRP A 73 8.59 -7.73 3.77
CA TRP A 73 10.03 -7.55 3.88
C TRP A 73 10.60 -8.46 4.99
N ASN A 74 11.33 -7.88 5.94
CA ASN A 74 11.95 -8.58 7.07
C ASN A 74 10.96 -8.89 8.20
N TYR A 75 9.68 -8.57 8.03
CA TYR A 75 8.63 -8.78 9.05
C TYR A 75 7.73 -9.97 8.72
N ALA A 76 8.21 -10.91 7.91
CA ALA A 76 7.57 -12.20 7.72
C ALA A 76 7.33 -12.89 9.08
N GLY A 77 6.10 -13.35 9.34
CA GLY A 77 5.65 -13.89 10.62
C GLY A 77 5.21 -12.83 11.66
N GLN A 78 5.36 -11.54 11.38
CA GLN A 78 4.87 -10.42 12.21
C GLN A 78 3.83 -9.55 11.51
N GLU A 79 3.23 -10.04 10.42
CA GLU A 79 2.34 -9.26 9.56
C GLU A 79 1.06 -8.80 10.26
N GLY A 80 0.67 -9.44 11.37
CA GLY A 80 -0.48 -9.00 12.18
C GLY A 80 -0.37 -7.55 12.69
N LYS A 81 0.86 -7.03 12.82
CA LYS A 81 1.15 -5.65 13.25
C LYS A 81 1.10 -4.64 12.11
N ILE A 82 1.31 -5.08 10.88
CA ILE A 82 1.28 -4.25 9.67
C ILE A 82 -0.19 -4.00 9.28
N THR A 83 -0.46 -2.86 8.66
CA THR A 83 -1.79 -2.52 8.15
C THR A 83 -1.68 -2.08 6.69
N TYR A 84 -1.86 -3.04 5.79
CA TYR A 84 -2.01 -2.82 4.35
C TYR A 84 -3.43 -3.10 3.92
N ALA A 85 -4.04 -2.10 3.29
CA ALA A 85 -5.44 -2.15 2.90
C ALA A 85 -5.71 -1.44 1.58
N GLU A 86 -6.67 -1.99 0.84
CA GLU A 86 -7.21 -1.46 -0.40
C GLU A 86 -8.75 -1.43 -0.28
N HIS A 87 -9.37 -0.27 -0.45
CA HIS A 87 -10.83 -0.12 -0.38
C HIS A 87 -11.39 0.70 -1.55
N GLY A 88 -12.34 0.12 -2.28
CA GLY A 88 -12.96 0.76 -3.45
C GLY A 88 -11.99 1.03 -4.61
N CYS A 89 -10.80 0.44 -4.61
CA CYS A 89 -9.85 0.56 -5.72
C CYS A 89 -10.35 -0.22 -6.94
N PHE A 90 -9.96 0.23 -8.13
CA PHE A 90 -10.45 -0.30 -9.40
C PHE A 90 -9.36 -0.30 -10.47
N GLY A 91 -9.56 -1.03 -11.56
CA GLY A 91 -8.59 -1.19 -12.65
C GLY A 91 -8.02 -2.60 -12.73
N GLN A 92 -7.13 -2.84 -13.69
CA GLN A 92 -6.60 -4.19 -13.93
C GLN A 92 -5.70 -4.69 -12.79
N GLY A 93 -4.98 -3.79 -12.11
CA GLY A 93 -4.15 -4.13 -10.96
C GLY A 93 -4.89 -4.23 -9.63
N SER A 94 -6.22 -4.01 -9.61
CA SER A 94 -7.01 -4.07 -8.37
C SER A 94 -7.61 -5.44 -8.08
N ASP A 95 -7.32 -6.47 -8.90
CA ASP A 95 -7.68 -7.84 -8.53
C ASP A 95 -6.91 -8.24 -7.28
N LYS A 96 -7.65 -8.70 -6.27
CA LYS A 96 -7.10 -9.10 -4.97
C LYS A 96 -7.03 -10.61 -4.80
N SER A 97 -7.44 -11.40 -5.79
CA SER A 97 -7.53 -12.87 -5.73
C SER A 97 -6.22 -13.57 -5.39
N GLN A 98 -5.08 -12.94 -5.72
CA GLN A 98 -3.73 -13.46 -5.47
C GLN A 98 -2.92 -12.60 -4.49
N ARG A 99 -3.57 -11.65 -3.81
CA ARG A 99 -2.89 -10.85 -2.80
C ARG A 99 -2.40 -11.76 -1.70
N VAL A 100 -1.25 -11.42 -1.11
CA VAL A 100 -0.77 -12.09 0.09
C VAL A 100 -1.89 -12.12 1.14
N ASP A 101 -2.08 -13.28 1.78
CA ASP A 101 -3.25 -13.66 2.62
C ASP A 101 -3.63 -12.69 3.75
N ARG A 102 -2.85 -11.64 3.98
CA ARG A 102 -2.96 -10.75 5.14
C ARG A 102 -3.22 -9.28 4.80
N ILE A 103 -3.85 -9.00 3.65
CA ILE A 103 -4.57 -7.72 3.48
C ILE A 103 -5.69 -7.68 4.53
N LYS A 104 -5.58 -6.76 5.48
CA LYS A 104 -6.70 -6.50 6.40
C LYS A 104 -7.84 -5.94 5.57
N THR A 105 -8.98 -6.62 5.51
CA THR A 105 -10.23 -5.99 5.08
C THR A 105 -10.47 -4.80 6.01
N PRO A 106 -10.40 -3.56 5.53
CA PRO A 106 -10.51 -2.41 6.42
C PRO A 106 -11.92 -2.34 6.98
N THR A 107 -12.03 -2.11 8.28
CA THR A 107 -13.33 -1.83 8.92
C THR A 107 -13.84 -0.47 8.47
N GLN A 108 -15.15 -0.25 8.51
CA GLN A 108 -15.73 1.05 8.15
C GLN A 108 -15.11 2.18 9.00
N ALA A 109 -14.89 1.94 10.30
CA ALA A 109 -14.22 2.89 11.18
C ALA A 109 -12.78 3.24 10.74
N MET A 110 -12.02 2.26 10.22
CA MET A 110 -10.69 2.53 9.64
C MET A 110 -10.79 3.38 8.38
N VAL A 111 -11.75 3.06 7.49
CA VAL A 111 -11.99 3.83 6.27
C VAL A 111 -12.34 5.28 6.61
N ASP A 112 -13.29 5.48 7.51
CA ASP A 112 -13.75 6.82 7.92
C ASP A 112 -12.61 7.62 8.56
N LYS A 113 -11.84 6.99 9.47
CA LYS A 113 -10.69 7.62 10.12
C LYS A 113 -9.62 8.05 9.13
N LEU A 114 -9.16 7.14 8.26
CA LEU A 114 -8.02 7.40 7.38
C LEU A 114 -8.37 8.27 6.18
N THR A 115 -9.65 8.32 5.77
CA THR A 115 -10.08 9.17 4.64
C THR A 115 -10.61 10.54 5.07
N SER A 116 -10.76 10.77 6.37
CA SER A 116 -11.12 12.07 6.93
C SER A 116 -9.98 13.06 6.77
N ILE A 117 -10.32 14.31 6.46
CA ILE A 117 -9.35 15.42 6.41
C ILE A 117 -8.67 15.63 7.77
N THR A 118 -9.40 15.36 8.86
CA THR A 118 -8.91 15.45 10.25
C THR A 118 -7.78 14.47 10.57
N PHE A 119 -7.48 13.51 9.69
CA PHE A 119 -6.32 12.64 9.84
C PHE A 119 -5.00 13.42 9.70
N VAL A 120 -4.95 14.39 8.79
CA VAL A 120 -3.76 15.23 8.52
C VAL A 120 -3.96 16.68 8.95
N GLU A 121 -5.20 17.13 9.05
CA GLU A 121 -5.57 18.47 9.48
C GLU A 121 -5.73 18.50 11.00
N LYS A 122 -4.69 18.95 11.68
CA LYS A 122 -4.75 19.42 13.07
C LYS A 122 -4.70 20.94 13.03
N GLU A 123 -5.55 21.62 13.79
CA GLU A 123 -5.48 23.09 13.93
C GLU A 123 -5.80 23.87 12.64
N ASP A 124 -6.67 23.34 11.76
CA ASP A 124 -7.26 24.05 10.61
C ASP A 124 -6.27 24.63 9.57
N TRP A 125 -5.00 24.19 9.57
CA TRP A 125 -3.93 24.73 8.69
C TRP A 125 -4.24 24.69 7.18
N ILE A 126 -5.15 23.81 6.74
CA ILE A 126 -5.54 23.69 5.33
C ILE A 126 -6.45 24.86 4.91
N LYS A 127 -7.31 25.35 5.82
CA LYS A 127 -8.14 26.53 5.56
C LYS A 127 -7.33 27.82 5.54
N GLU A 128 -6.17 27.81 6.21
CA GLU A 128 -5.26 28.94 6.31
C GLU A 128 -4.24 29.01 5.14
N GLN A 129 -4.39 28.17 4.12
CA GLN A 129 -3.54 28.25 2.93
C GLN A 129 -3.82 29.54 2.13
N PRO A 130 -2.79 30.19 1.54
CA PRO A 130 -2.93 31.42 0.75
C PRO A 130 -3.86 31.32 -0.47
#